data_AF-A0A0M6ZHR5-F1
#
_entry.id   AF-A0A0M6ZHR5-F1
#
_cell.length_a   1.000
_cell.length_b   1.000
_cell.length_c   1.000
_cell.angle_alpha   90.00
_cell.angle_beta   90.00
_cell.angle_gamma   90.00
#
_symmetry.space_group_name_H-M   'P 1'
#
loop_
_entity.id
_entity.type
_entity.pdbx_description
1 polymer ?
#
loop_
_entity_poly.entity_id
_entity_poly.type
_entity_poly.pdbx_seq_one_letter_code
_entity_poly.pdbx_strand_id
1 'polypeptide(L)' 'MYNRLKSLRSQHNTLDSLIRREHLHPYPDSQHIRSLKKFKLRLRDEISMIENRLNASQFAH' A
#
# COMPACT_ATOMS: atom_id res chain seq x y z
N MET A 1 -8.49 -0.43 15.87
CA MET A 1 -7.34 -0.87 15.03
C MET A 1 -7.73 -1.28 13.61
N TYR A 2 -8.86 -1.96 13.38
CA TYR A 2 -9.33 -2.34 12.03
C TYR A 2 -9.50 -1.18 11.04
N ASN A 3 -9.93 0.01 11.51
CA ASN A 3 -10.11 1.17 10.63
C ASN A 3 -8.79 1.64 9.99
N ARG A 4 -7.66 1.52 10.71
CA ARG A 4 -6.34 1.92 10.18
C ARG A 4 -5.91 1.00 9.04
N LEU A 5 -6.09 -0.32 9.22
CA LEU A 5 -5.82 -1.33 8.20
C LEU A 5 -6.71 -1.12 6.96
N LYS A 6 -8.00 -0.83 7.17
CA LYS A 6 -8.96 -0.58 6.10
C LYS A 6 -8.60 0.67 5.29
N SER A 7 -8.20 1.75 5.95
CA SER A 7 -7.71 2.97 5.28
C SER A 7 -6.42 2.71 4.50
N LEU A 8 -5.46 1.98 5.07
CA LEU A 8 -4.21 1.61 4.39
C LEU A 8 -4.47 0.75 3.15
N ARG A 9 -5.38 -0.24 3.24
CA ARG A 9 -5.83 -1.03 2.08
C ARG A 9 -6.48 -0.17 1.00
N SER A 10 -7.31 0.79 1.40
CA SER A 10 -7.93 1.73 0.45
C SER A 10 -6.88 2.58 -0.26
N GLN A 11 -5.91 3.14 0.48
CA GLN A 11 -4.80 3.90 -0.10
C GLN A 11 -3.95 3.05 -1.03
N HIS A 12 -3.69 1.79 -0.66
CA HIS A 12 -2.97 0.84 -1.51
C HIS A 12 -3.72 0.55 -2.81
N ASN A 13 -5.04 0.35 -2.77
CA ASN A 13 -5.87 0.17 -3.97
C ASN A 13 -5.89 1.42 -4.87
N THR A 14 -5.94 2.61 -4.28
CA THR A 14 -5.83 3.87 -5.03
C THR A 14 -4.48 3.96 -5.74
N LEU A 15 -3.39 3.64 -5.04
CA LEU A 15 -2.04 3.62 -5.62
C LEU A 15 -1.90 2.57 -6.74
N ASP A 16 -2.48 1.38 -6.59
CA ASP A 16 -2.49 0.37 -7.65
C ASP A 16 -3.25 0.86 -8.89
N SER A 17 -4.38 1.52 -8.68
CA SER A 17 -5.19 2.10 -9.76
C SER A 17 -4.46 3.22 -10.49
N LEU A 18 -3.76 4.09 -9.75
CA LEU A 18 -2.91 5.14 -10.33
C LEU A 18 -1.76 4.53 -11.14
N ILE A 19 -1.07 3.51 -10.61
CA ILE A 19 -0.01 2.80 -11.34
C ILE A 19 -0.53 2.19 -12.65
N ARG A 20 -1.71 1.55 -12.62
CA ARG A 20 -2.33 0.97 -13.82
C ARG A 20 -2.69 2.03 -14.85
N ARG A 21 -3.25 3.15 -14.41
CA ARG A 21 -3.61 4.27 -15.28
C ARG A 21 -2.37 4.87 -15.95
N GLU A 22 -1.30 5.05 -15.19
CA GLU A 22 -0.02 5.54 -15.70
C GLU A 22 0.66 4.54 -16.65
N HIS A 23 0.49 3.24 -16.43
CA HIS A 23 0.95 2.21 -17.38
C HIS A 23 0.15 2.20 -18.70
N LEU A 24 -1.11 2.64 -18.67
CA LEU A 24 -1.96 2.78 -19.86
C LEU A 24 -1.71 4.08 -20.61
N HIS A 25 -0.97 5.04 -20.03
CA HIS A 25 -0.60 6.26 -20.72
C HIS A 25 0.47 5.97 -21.80
N PRO A 26 0.34 6.59 -22.99
CA PRO A 26 1.29 6.41 -24.10
C PRO A 26 2.69 6.99 -23.81
N TYR A 27 2.82 7.85 -22.79
CA TYR A 27 4.10 8.36 -22.28
C TYR A 27 4.19 8.10 -20.76
N PRO A 28 4.58 6.89 -20.35
CA PRO A 28 4.69 6.57 -18.94
C PRO A 28 5.86 7.33 -18.31
N ASP A 29 5.55 8.20 -17.35
CA ASP A 29 6.60 8.91 -16.60
C ASP A 29 7.30 7.91 -15.67
N SER A 30 8.53 7.57 -16.07
CA SER A 30 9.34 6.56 -15.38
C SER A 30 9.68 6.97 -13.95
N GLN A 31 9.79 8.28 -13.65
CA GLN A 31 9.98 8.77 -12.28
C GLN A 31 8.68 8.64 -11.48
N HIS A 32 7.55 8.95 -12.08
CA HIS A 32 6.24 8.83 -11.44
C HIS A 32 5.94 7.37 -11.07
N ILE A 33 6.11 6.44 -12.00
CA ILE A 33 5.93 4.99 -11.75
C ILE A 33 6.87 4.49 -10.65
N ARG A 34 8.14 4.92 -10.67
CA ARG A 34 9.12 4.52 -9.66
C ARG A 34 8.74 5.03 -8.27
N SER A 35 8.21 6.25 -8.20
CA SER A 35 7.70 6.86 -6.97
C SER A 35 6.46 6.11 -6.47
N LEU A 36 5.47 5.86 -7.33
CA LEU A 36 4.26 5.10 -6.97
C LEU A 36 4.60 3.68 -6.48
N LYS A 37 5.54 2.97 -7.12
CA LYS A 37 6.02 1.67 -6.65
C LYS A 37 6.68 1.75 -5.28
N LYS A 38 7.46 2.81 -5.01
CA LYS A 38 8.09 3.03 -3.69
C LYS A 38 7.04 3.32 -2.61
N PHE A 39 6.01 4.10 -2.93
CA PHE A 39 4.88 4.33 -2.03
C PHE A 39 4.08 3.05 -1.76
N LYS A 40 3.83 2.24 -2.81
CA LYS A 40 3.19 0.92 -2.67
C LYS A 40 3.98 -0.01 -1.75
N LEU A 41 5.31 -0.03 -1.87
CA LEU A 41 6.18 -0.83 -1.00
C LEU A 41 6.03 -0.41 0.46
N ARG A 42 6.15 0.89 0.74
CA ARG A 42 6.00 1.44 2.11
C ARG A 42 4.64 1.13 2.73
N LEU A 43 3.56 1.28 1.95
CA LEU A 43 2.22 0.92 2.43
C LEU A 43 2.10 -0.56 2.77
N ARG A 44 2.73 -1.43 1.98
CA ARG A 44 2.76 -2.87 2.26
C ARG A 44 3.53 -3.15 3.56
N ASP A 45 4.66 -2.51 3.76
CA ASP A 45 5.44 -2.65 5.01
C ASP A 45 4.66 -2.15 6.23
N GLU A 46 3.93 -1.03 6.09
CA GLU A 46 3.10 -0.48 7.16
C GLU A 46 1.90 -1.38 7.49
N ILE A 47 1.27 -1.98 6.47
CA ILE A 47 0.23 -3.01 6.63
C ILE A 47 0.82 -4.22 7.36
N SER A 48 1.96 -4.76 6.89
CA SER A 48 2.62 -5.91 7.52
C SER A 48 3.01 -5.62 8.97
N MET A 49 3.49 -4.41 9.31
CA MET A 49 3.78 -4.03 10.69
C MET A 49 2.53 -4.05 11.56
N ILE A 50 1.42 -3.49 11.08
CA ILE A 50 0.15 -3.45 11.82
C ILE A 50 -0.45 -4.85 11.96
N GLU A 51 -0.41 -5.67 10.90
CA GLU A 51 -0.82 -7.07 10.94
C GLU A 51 0.04 -7.87 11.92
N ASN A 52 1.36 -7.67 11.92
CA ASN A 52 2.26 -8.34 12.86
C ASN A 52 1.98 -7.93 14.31
N ARG A 53 1.72 -6.63 14.57
CA ARG A 53 1.31 -6.16 15.91
C ARG A 53 -0.05 -6.70 16.33
N LEU A 54 -1.01 -6.78 15.42
CA LEU A 54 -2.32 -7.37 15.68
C LEU A 54 -2.19 -8.85 16.01
N ASN A 55 -1.44 -9.61 15.22
CA ASN A 55 -1.16 -11.02 15.49
C ASN A 55 -0.45 -11.20 16.84
N ALA A 56 0.63 -10.45 17.10
CA ALA A 56 1.36 -10.52 18.38
C ALA A 56 0.47 -10.17 19.58
N SER A 57 -0.47 -9.23 19.44
CA SER A 57 -1.44 -8.89 20.47
C SER A 57 -2.52 -9.97 20.67
N GLN A 58 -2.79 -10.79 19.65
CA GLN A 58 -3.85 -11.82 19.67
C GLN A 58 -3.35 -13.15 20.28
N PHE A 59 -2.04 -13.41 20.26
CA PHE A 59 -1.40 -14.58 20.88
C PHE A 59 -0.92 -14.35 22.32
N ALA A 60 -1.15 -13.16 22.88
CA ALA A 60 -0.75 -12.82 24.25
C ALA A 60 -1.82 -13.12 25.32
N HIS A 61 -2.76 -14.02 25.04
CA HIS A 61 -3.84 -14.42 25.96
C HIS A 61 -3.87 -15.92 26.20
#